data_AF-A0AAU7HBP4-F1
#
_entry.id   AF-A0AAU7HBP4-F1
#
_cell.length_a   1.000
_cell.length_b   1.000
_cell.length_c   1.000
_cell.angle_alpha   90.00
_cell.angle_beta   90.00
_cell.angle_gamma   90.00
#
_symmetry.space_group_name_H-M   'P 1'
#
loop_
_entity.id
_entity.type
_entity.pdbx_description
1 polymer ?
#
loop_
_entity_poly.entity_id
_entity_poly.type
_entity_poly.pdbx_seq_one_letter_code
_entity_poly.pdbx_strand_id
1 'polypeptide(L)'
;MVKNTGKAYEEFVRTIQQSLINAEGISHLKNITVETNKIIKDRNGIDRQFDVYWEFNIGGHEYKTVIECKDYASTITVDKIDAFLGKTDDIPGLRLIYATKTGYQSGAKIKAENNKIDLLIVREANDSDWMAPDGTPLIKQLQINVTAMTPPVIKYFTPSIEQSWLDSQKDLDVDTIIQKLSSIPSNELFIKNCTNGDFYSLYKLSSMLKIKIPDIKYGEGTFREELSNNSYLQSENGDIQIKISGYELGYEYHEPITFTSTIDYSKDLLGIVQNYLSGSKQMIFKDGRTK
;
A
#
# COMPACT_ATOMS: atom_id res chain seq x y z
N MET A 1 9.92 35.49 -14.75
CA MET A 1 8.65 34.78 -14.49
C MET A 1 8.32 33.94 -15.71
N VAL A 2 8.09 32.64 -15.53
CA VAL A 2 7.61 31.78 -16.63
C VAL A 2 6.18 32.20 -16.96
N LYS A 3 5.88 32.45 -18.24
CA LYS A 3 4.54 32.82 -18.70
C LYS A 3 3.59 31.65 -18.44
N ASN A 4 2.48 31.87 -17.76
CA ASN A 4 1.43 30.85 -17.64
C ASN A 4 0.80 30.64 -19.03
N THR A 5 0.94 29.42 -19.56
CA THR A 5 0.41 29.04 -20.88
C THR A 5 -0.88 28.23 -20.79
N GLY A 6 -1.36 27.88 -19.59
CA GLY A 6 -2.51 26.99 -19.40
C GLY A 6 -2.22 25.50 -19.61
N LYS A 7 -1.27 25.15 -20.49
CA LYS A 7 -0.96 23.76 -20.88
C LYS A 7 -0.72 22.79 -19.73
N ALA A 8 0.01 23.21 -18.69
CA ALA A 8 0.26 22.36 -17.53
C ALA A 8 -1.04 22.02 -16.78
N TYR A 9 -1.99 22.97 -16.74
CA TYR A 9 -3.28 22.77 -16.13
C TYR A 9 -4.20 21.88 -16.99
N GLU A 10 -4.17 22.06 -18.31
CA GLU A 10 -4.90 21.19 -19.25
C GLU A 10 -4.45 19.73 -19.11
N GLU A 11 -3.13 19.49 -19.04
CA GLU A 11 -2.56 18.16 -18.84
C GLU A 11 -2.92 17.57 -17.46
N PHE A 12 -2.95 18.41 -16.43
CA PHE A 12 -3.40 18.01 -15.10
C PHE A 12 -4.88 17.56 -15.12
N VAL A 13 -5.76 18.33 -15.74
CA VAL A 13 -7.18 17.99 -15.89
C VAL A 13 -7.35 16.72 -16.72
N ARG A 14 -6.63 16.58 -17.85
CA ARG A 14 -6.62 15.36 -18.68
C ARG A 14 -6.22 14.14 -17.86
N THR A 15 -5.16 14.24 -17.06
CA THR A 15 -4.68 13.13 -16.22
C THR A 15 -5.72 12.72 -15.19
N ILE A 16 -6.36 13.69 -14.53
CA ILE A 16 -7.45 13.43 -13.58
C ILE A 16 -8.64 12.73 -14.25
N GLN A 17 -9.09 13.22 -15.41
CA GLN A 17 -10.22 12.62 -16.12
C GLN A 17 -9.92 11.21 -16.60
N GLN A 18 -8.70 10.97 -17.10
CA GLN A 18 -8.27 9.62 -17.47
C GLN A 18 -8.28 8.67 -16.26
N SER A 19 -7.78 9.12 -15.11
CA SER A 19 -7.80 8.32 -13.88
C SER A 19 -9.22 8.01 -13.42
N LEU A 20 -10.14 8.99 -13.47
CA LEU A 20 -11.55 8.80 -13.14
C LEU A 20 -12.20 7.74 -14.02
N ILE A 21 -12.04 7.86 -15.35
CA ILE A 21 -12.61 6.91 -16.30
C ILE A 21 -12.05 5.50 -16.09
N ASN A 22 -10.74 5.37 -15.82
CA ASN A 22 -10.12 4.08 -15.54
C ASN A 22 -10.67 3.47 -14.23
N ALA A 23 -10.95 4.29 -13.22
CA ALA A 23 -11.45 3.87 -11.92
C ALA A 23 -12.86 3.27 -11.97
N GLU A 24 -13.71 3.72 -12.89
CA GLU A 24 -15.07 3.20 -13.03
C GLU A 24 -15.10 1.71 -13.46
N GLY A 25 -14.00 1.20 -14.01
CA GLY A 25 -13.84 -0.24 -14.28
C GLY A 25 -14.88 -0.80 -15.25
N ILE A 26 -15.48 0.04 -16.10
CA ILE A 26 -16.59 -0.32 -16.98
C ILE A 26 -16.11 -1.33 -18.03
N SER A 27 -16.38 -2.61 -17.79
CA SER A 27 -15.86 -3.73 -18.57
C SER A 27 -16.26 -3.73 -20.05
N HIS A 28 -17.35 -3.04 -20.40
CA HIS A 28 -17.86 -2.91 -21.77
C HIS A 28 -17.42 -1.60 -22.46
N LEU A 29 -16.90 -0.63 -21.71
CA LEU A 29 -16.33 0.63 -22.23
C LEU A 29 -14.83 0.66 -21.93
N LYS A 30 -14.08 -0.20 -22.61
CA LYS A 30 -12.63 -0.28 -22.42
C LYS A 30 -11.90 0.71 -23.33
N ASN A 31 -10.78 1.23 -22.82
CA ASN A 31 -9.79 2.02 -23.57
C ASN A 31 -10.27 3.41 -24.05
N ILE A 32 -11.13 4.08 -23.28
CA ILE A 32 -11.44 5.50 -23.50
C ILE A 32 -10.15 6.29 -23.29
N THR A 33 -9.73 7.03 -24.32
CA THR A 33 -8.52 7.87 -24.28
C THR A 33 -8.92 9.32 -24.10
N VAL A 34 -8.37 9.97 -23.07
CA VAL A 34 -8.53 11.40 -22.84
C VAL A 34 -7.38 12.15 -23.51
N GLU A 35 -7.72 12.97 -24.50
CA GLU A 35 -6.82 13.76 -25.33
C GLU A 35 -6.79 15.22 -24.87
N THR A 36 -5.69 15.93 -25.12
CA THR A 36 -5.60 17.39 -24.99
C THR A 36 -5.55 18.06 -26.36
N ASN A 37 -5.94 19.33 -26.43
CA ASN A 37 -5.85 20.16 -27.64
C ASN A 37 -6.59 19.57 -28.86
N LYS A 38 -7.76 18.95 -28.64
CA LYS A 38 -8.55 18.32 -29.70
C LYS A 38 -9.16 19.37 -30.62
N ILE A 39 -8.98 19.23 -31.93
CA ILE A 39 -9.65 20.08 -32.92
C ILE A 39 -10.87 19.34 -33.49
N ILE A 40 -12.02 20.01 -33.49
CA ILE A 40 -13.28 19.55 -34.08
C ILE A 40 -13.74 20.60 -35.07
N LYS A 41 -14.10 20.18 -36.30
CA LYS A 41 -14.74 21.06 -37.28
C LYS A 41 -16.20 21.24 -36.93
N ASP A 42 -16.64 22.50 -36.84
CA ASP A 42 -18.06 22.82 -36.66
C ASP A 42 -18.85 22.68 -37.96
N ARG A 43 -20.17 22.86 -37.88
CA ARG A 43 -21.08 22.75 -39.04
C ARG A 43 -20.78 23.74 -40.16
N ASN A 44 -20.04 24.80 -39.87
CA ASN A 44 -19.62 25.82 -40.82
C ASN A 44 -18.21 25.55 -41.39
N GLY A 45 -17.59 24.42 -41.01
CA GLY A 45 -16.24 24.04 -41.44
C GLY A 45 -15.11 24.72 -40.67
N ILE A 46 -15.43 25.46 -39.60
CA ILE A 46 -14.46 26.20 -38.79
C ILE A 46 -13.85 25.25 -37.75
N ASP A 47 -12.52 25.28 -37.62
CA ASP A 47 -11.81 24.50 -36.62
C ASP A 47 -12.02 25.09 -35.21
N ARG A 48 -12.53 24.26 -34.30
CA ARG A 48 -12.71 24.58 -32.88
C ARG A 48 -11.81 23.67 -32.05
N GLN A 49 -10.84 24.25 -31.35
CA GLN A 49 -9.93 23.52 -30.47
C GLN A 49 -10.50 23.43 -29.05
N PHE A 50 -10.51 22.27 -28.42
CA PHE A 50 -10.91 22.06 -27.02
C PHE A 50 -9.72 21.60 -26.19
N ASP A 51 -9.66 22.05 -24.94
CA ASP A 51 -8.49 21.86 -24.08
C ASP A 51 -8.35 20.38 -23.69
N VAL A 52 -9.47 19.73 -23.33
CA VAL A 52 -9.54 18.29 -23.04
C VAL A 52 -10.73 17.66 -23.75
N TYR A 53 -10.57 16.44 -24.23
CA TYR A 53 -11.60 15.71 -24.98
C TYR A 53 -11.55 14.22 -24.70
N TRP A 54 -12.71 13.57 -24.70
CA TRP A 54 -12.80 12.12 -24.92
C TRP A 54 -14.13 11.76 -25.56
N GLU A 55 -14.17 10.58 -26.15
CA GLU A 55 -15.37 10.00 -26.74
C GLU A 55 -15.45 8.50 -26.49
N PHE A 56 -16.67 7.97 -26.54
CA PHE A 56 -16.91 6.54 -26.48
C PHE A 56 -18.23 6.18 -27.17
N ASN A 57 -18.39 4.90 -27.48
CA ASN A 57 -19.61 4.37 -28.10
C ASN A 57 -20.32 3.42 -27.14
N ILE A 58 -21.63 3.61 -26.94
CA ILE A 58 -22.48 2.66 -26.21
C ILE A 58 -23.84 2.58 -26.88
N GLY A 59 -24.38 1.37 -27.03
CA GLY A 59 -25.68 1.15 -27.67
C GLY A 59 -25.79 1.64 -29.12
N GLY A 60 -24.67 1.71 -29.85
CA GLY A 60 -24.63 2.22 -31.23
C GLY A 60 -24.62 3.75 -31.34
N HIS A 61 -24.51 4.46 -30.22
CA HIS A 61 -24.45 5.92 -30.18
C HIS A 61 -23.07 6.40 -29.70
N GLU A 62 -22.59 7.46 -30.33
CA GLU A 62 -21.34 8.13 -29.98
C GLU A 62 -21.60 9.25 -28.97
N TYR A 63 -20.80 9.29 -27.90
CA TYR A 63 -20.86 10.29 -26.85
C TYR A 63 -19.54 11.02 -26.79
N LYS A 64 -19.59 12.35 -26.87
CA LYS A 64 -18.42 13.23 -26.89
C LYS A 64 -18.46 14.18 -25.72
N THR A 65 -17.36 14.28 -24.98
CA THR A 65 -17.21 15.26 -23.91
C THR A 65 -16.05 16.19 -24.21
N VAL A 66 -16.29 17.49 -24.04
CA VAL A 66 -15.27 18.53 -24.15
C VAL A 66 -15.13 19.27 -22.83
N ILE A 67 -13.90 19.63 -22.48
CA ILE A 67 -13.61 20.52 -21.36
C ILE A 67 -12.87 21.75 -21.87
N GLU A 68 -13.33 22.93 -21.43
CA GLU A 68 -12.55 24.16 -21.47
C GLU A 68 -11.90 24.40 -20.10
N CYS A 69 -10.57 24.55 -20.08
CA CYS A 69 -9.78 24.76 -18.89
C CYS A 69 -9.37 26.24 -18.77
N LYS A 70 -9.47 26.81 -17.57
CA LYS A 70 -8.95 28.15 -17.28
C LYS A 70 -8.16 28.17 -15.98
N ASP A 71 -6.85 28.36 -16.12
CA ASP A 71 -5.91 28.49 -15.01
C ASP A 71 -5.77 29.95 -14.57
N TYR A 72 -6.85 30.52 -14.04
CA TYR A 72 -6.89 31.90 -13.55
C TYR A 72 -6.76 31.96 -12.03
N ALA A 73 -6.15 33.03 -11.52
CA ALA A 73 -6.09 33.30 -10.09
C ALA A 73 -7.41 33.86 -9.53
N SER A 74 -8.31 34.35 -10.39
CA SER A 74 -9.64 34.85 -10.05
C SER A 74 -10.74 33.88 -10.49
N THR A 75 -11.95 34.08 -9.98
CA THR A 75 -13.13 33.32 -10.41
C THR A 75 -13.51 33.60 -11.86
N ILE A 76 -14.15 32.62 -12.50
CA ILE A 76 -14.60 32.70 -13.89
C ILE A 76 -15.86 33.56 -13.99
N THR A 77 -15.80 34.53 -14.89
CA THR A 77 -16.86 35.49 -15.23
C THR A 77 -17.82 34.93 -16.28
N VAL A 78 -19.01 35.51 -16.39
CA VAL A 78 -20.07 35.02 -17.31
C VAL A 78 -19.68 35.08 -18.78
N ASP A 79 -18.90 36.07 -19.20
CA ASP A 79 -18.44 36.24 -20.60
C ASP A 79 -17.65 35.02 -21.11
N LYS A 80 -16.95 34.32 -20.21
CA LYS A 80 -16.20 33.11 -20.56
C LYS A 80 -17.12 31.93 -20.85
N ILE A 81 -18.21 31.82 -20.11
CA ILE A 81 -19.25 30.81 -20.35
C ILE A 81 -20.00 31.12 -21.64
N ASP A 82 -20.33 32.39 -21.90
CA ASP A 82 -20.96 32.81 -23.16
C ASP A 82 -20.07 32.52 -24.37
N ALA A 83 -18.76 32.80 -24.26
CA ALA A 83 -17.80 32.48 -25.32
C ALA A 83 -17.69 30.97 -25.58
N PHE A 84 -17.73 30.15 -24.53
CA PHE A 84 -17.72 28.70 -24.66
C PHE A 84 -18.99 28.16 -25.34
N LEU A 85 -20.16 28.69 -24.97
CA LEU A 85 -21.42 28.38 -25.64
C LEU A 85 -21.37 28.71 -27.12
N GLY A 86 -20.93 29.94 -27.47
CA GLY A 86 -20.80 30.34 -28.87
C GLY A 86 -19.80 29.50 -29.67
N LYS A 87 -18.77 28.95 -29.02
CA LYS A 87 -17.80 28.02 -29.62
C LYS A 87 -18.40 26.63 -29.88
N THR A 88 -19.36 26.20 -29.06
CA THR A 88 -19.94 24.84 -29.12
C THR A 88 -21.31 24.77 -29.80
N ASP A 89 -21.99 25.90 -30.00
CA ASP A 89 -23.36 25.97 -30.54
C ASP A 89 -23.50 25.26 -31.90
N ASP A 90 -22.49 25.42 -32.76
CA ASP A 90 -22.42 24.80 -34.08
C ASP A 90 -21.91 23.34 -34.07
N ILE A 91 -21.73 22.71 -32.89
CA ILE A 91 -21.27 21.31 -32.75
C ILE A 91 -22.28 20.53 -31.90
N PRO A 92 -23.26 19.84 -32.52
CA PRO A 92 -24.31 19.15 -31.78
C PRO A 92 -23.78 17.91 -31.04
N GLY A 93 -24.42 17.57 -29.92
CA GLY A 93 -24.18 16.31 -29.19
C GLY A 93 -23.01 16.33 -28.20
N LEU A 94 -22.37 17.48 -27.96
CA LEU A 94 -21.32 17.61 -26.97
C LEU A 94 -21.86 17.65 -25.54
N ARG A 95 -21.24 16.87 -24.65
CA ARG A 95 -21.29 17.11 -23.20
C ARG A 95 -20.28 18.20 -22.85
N LEU A 96 -20.76 19.27 -22.24
CA LEU A 96 -19.97 20.47 -21.97
C LEU A 96 -19.52 20.53 -20.51
N ILE A 97 -18.22 20.68 -20.31
CA ILE A 97 -17.62 20.89 -18.99
C ILE A 97 -16.70 22.11 -19.05
N TYR A 98 -16.71 22.91 -17.98
CA TYR A 98 -15.79 24.01 -17.80
C TYR A 98 -15.00 23.76 -16.50
N ALA A 99 -13.67 23.87 -16.54
CA ALA A 99 -12.80 23.58 -15.40
C ALA A 99 -11.91 24.77 -15.01
N THR A 100 -11.77 25.00 -13.71
CA THR A 100 -10.90 26.04 -13.11
C THR A 100 -10.30 25.58 -11.78
N LYS A 101 -9.30 26.30 -11.24
CA LYS A 101 -8.77 26.06 -9.89
C LYS A 101 -9.49 26.84 -8.79
N THR A 102 -10.19 27.93 -9.14
CA THR A 102 -10.62 28.96 -8.19
C THR A 102 -12.13 28.98 -7.94
N GLY A 103 -12.94 28.84 -8.99
CA GLY A 103 -14.39 28.86 -8.93
C GLY A 103 -15.02 29.83 -9.92
N TYR A 104 -16.31 30.15 -9.73
CA TYR A 104 -17.14 30.87 -10.68
C TYR A 104 -17.90 32.02 -10.01
N GLN A 105 -18.23 33.04 -10.76
CA GLN A 105 -19.16 34.08 -10.33
C GLN A 105 -20.62 33.59 -10.41
N SER A 106 -21.52 34.21 -9.65
CA SER A 106 -22.94 33.85 -9.63
C SER A 106 -23.60 33.87 -11.02
N GLY A 107 -23.28 34.89 -11.84
CA GLY A 107 -23.78 34.98 -13.22
C GLY A 107 -23.28 33.83 -14.11
N ALA A 108 -22.01 33.44 -13.96
CA ALA A 108 -21.44 32.30 -14.69
C ALA A 108 -22.11 30.98 -14.28
N LYS A 109 -22.35 30.79 -12.97
CA LYS A 109 -23.08 29.63 -12.43
C LYS A 109 -24.48 29.52 -13.04
N ILE A 110 -25.28 30.58 -12.95
CA ILE A 110 -26.66 30.61 -13.46
C ILE A 110 -26.67 30.33 -14.97
N LYS A 111 -25.76 30.94 -15.73
CA LYS A 111 -25.66 30.73 -17.18
C LYS A 111 -25.33 29.27 -17.51
N ALA A 112 -24.35 28.68 -16.82
CA ALA A 112 -23.94 27.29 -17.02
C ALA A 112 -25.06 26.29 -16.71
N GLU A 113 -25.75 26.47 -15.58
CA GLU A 113 -26.89 25.63 -15.17
C GLU A 113 -27.99 25.63 -16.24
N ASN A 114 -28.41 26.82 -16.70
CA ASN A 114 -29.45 26.97 -17.71
C ASN A 114 -29.08 26.37 -19.08
N ASN A 115 -27.79 26.17 -19.34
CA ASN A 115 -27.28 25.63 -20.60
C ASN A 115 -26.62 24.25 -20.43
N LYS A 116 -26.86 23.56 -19.30
CA LYS A 116 -26.37 22.19 -19.01
C LYS A 116 -24.84 22.03 -19.13
N ILE A 117 -24.09 23.04 -18.72
CA ILE A 117 -22.63 22.99 -18.63
C ILE A 117 -22.25 22.58 -17.21
N ASP A 118 -21.43 21.53 -17.06
CA ASP A 118 -20.87 21.20 -15.77
C ASP A 118 -19.73 22.16 -15.42
N LEU A 119 -19.73 22.63 -14.18
CA LEU A 119 -18.69 23.49 -13.66
C LEU A 119 -17.85 22.69 -12.67
N LEU A 120 -16.55 22.55 -12.95
CA LEU A 120 -15.62 21.80 -12.10
C LEU A 120 -14.55 22.72 -11.52
N ILE A 121 -14.30 22.58 -10.21
CA ILE A 121 -13.06 23.00 -9.59
C ILE A 121 -12.11 21.81 -9.57
N VAL A 122 -11.04 21.88 -10.35
CA VAL A 122 -9.99 20.85 -10.42
C VAL A 122 -8.68 21.46 -9.95
N ARG A 123 -8.15 20.96 -8.83
CA ARG A 123 -6.97 21.55 -8.17
C ARG A 123 -6.19 20.52 -7.36
N GLU A 124 -4.97 20.88 -6.97
CA GLU A 124 -4.26 20.17 -5.92
C GLU A 124 -5.01 20.26 -4.59
N ALA A 125 -4.83 19.27 -3.72
CA ALA A 125 -5.42 19.31 -2.39
C ALA A 125 -4.74 20.34 -1.50
N ASN A 126 -5.50 20.83 -0.54
CA ASN A 126 -5.02 21.65 0.56
C ASN A 126 -5.47 21.04 1.89
N ASP A 127 -5.13 21.67 3.01
CA ASP A 127 -5.41 21.13 4.34
C ASP A 127 -6.90 20.98 4.64
N SER A 128 -7.76 21.82 4.05
CA SER A 128 -9.21 21.68 4.21
C SER A 128 -9.77 20.42 3.53
N ASP A 129 -9.02 19.80 2.61
CA ASP A 129 -9.46 18.56 1.98
C ASP A 129 -9.30 17.33 2.86
N TRP A 130 -8.51 17.44 3.92
CA TRP A 130 -8.33 16.41 4.93
C TRP A 130 -9.34 16.54 6.07
N MET A 131 -10.49 17.14 5.79
CA MET A 131 -11.63 17.28 6.69
C MET A 131 -12.89 16.79 5.98
N ALA A 132 -13.65 15.94 6.65
CA ALA A 132 -14.98 15.55 6.21
C ALA A 132 -15.98 16.73 6.37
N PRO A 133 -17.15 16.70 5.71
CA PRO A 133 -18.14 17.77 5.81
C PRO A 133 -18.65 18.05 7.23
N ASP A 134 -18.61 17.05 8.12
CA ASP A 134 -19.01 17.18 9.52
C ASP A 134 -17.88 17.70 10.43
N GLY A 135 -16.71 18.02 9.86
CA GLY A 135 -15.53 18.47 10.59
C GLY A 135 -14.65 17.34 11.13
N THR A 136 -14.92 16.08 10.79
CA THR A 136 -14.05 14.96 11.16
C THR A 136 -12.73 15.00 10.36
N PRO A 137 -11.55 15.01 11.01
CA PRO A 137 -10.27 14.92 10.29
C PRO A 137 -10.12 13.57 9.56
N LEU A 138 -9.61 13.64 8.33
CA LEU A 138 -9.25 12.47 7.53
C LEU A 138 -7.77 12.13 7.73
N ILE A 139 -7.42 10.86 7.55
CA ILE A 139 -6.03 10.39 7.69
C ILE A 139 -5.21 10.93 6.51
N LYS A 140 -4.34 11.91 6.80
CA LYS A 140 -3.33 12.44 5.87
C LYS A 140 -2.02 11.66 5.96
N GLN A 141 -1.57 11.40 7.18
CA GLN A 141 -0.33 10.68 7.48
C GLN A 141 -0.58 9.61 8.55
N LEU A 142 0.05 8.46 8.38
CA LEU A 142 0.03 7.36 9.33
C LEU A 142 1.47 7.01 9.70
N GLN A 143 1.80 7.17 10.99
CA GLN A 143 3.07 6.77 11.56
C GLN A 143 2.87 5.48 12.35
N ILE A 144 3.55 4.42 11.93
CA ILE A 144 3.51 3.09 12.55
C ILE A 144 4.85 2.88 13.24
N ASN A 145 4.84 2.79 14.56
CA ASN A 145 6.01 2.43 15.36
C ASN A 145 5.93 0.96 15.72
N VAL A 146 6.91 0.17 15.29
CA VAL A 146 6.97 -1.27 15.52
C VAL A 146 8.18 -1.58 16.40
N THR A 147 7.95 -2.36 17.44
CA THR A 147 9.00 -2.92 18.30
C THR A 147 9.03 -4.43 18.09
N ALA A 148 10.05 -4.93 17.41
CA ALA A 148 10.23 -6.35 17.18
C ALA A 148 11.05 -6.98 18.33
N MET A 149 10.44 -7.97 19.00
CA MET A 149 11.06 -8.76 20.04
C MET A 149 11.49 -10.10 19.46
N THR A 150 12.80 -10.37 19.38
CA THR A 150 13.31 -11.67 18.92
C THR A 150 13.49 -12.62 20.11
N PRO A 151 13.41 -13.95 19.91
CA PRO A 151 13.89 -14.91 20.90
C PRO A 151 15.43 -14.91 20.95
N PRO A 152 16.05 -15.36 22.06
CA PRO A 152 17.47 -15.66 22.08
C PRO A 152 17.86 -16.64 20.97
N VAL A 153 19.00 -16.39 20.32
CA VAL A 153 19.54 -17.24 19.27
C VAL A 153 20.55 -18.20 19.89
N ILE A 154 20.32 -19.51 19.78
CA ILE A 154 21.29 -20.53 20.22
C ILE A 154 22.49 -20.52 19.28
N LYS A 155 23.69 -20.29 19.82
CA LYS A 155 24.97 -20.23 19.08
C LYS A 155 25.68 -21.57 19.06
N TYR A 156 25.53 -22.36 20.12
CA TYR A 156 26.00 -23.73 20.21
C TYR A 156 25.10 -24.54 21.15
N PHE A 157 25.09 -25.86 20.96
CA PHE A 157 24.34 -26.79 21.80
C PHE A 157 25.18 -28.05 22.02
N THR A 158 25.36 -28.43 23.28
CA THR A 158 26.21 -29.54 23.71
C THR A 158 25.38 -30.50 24.57
N PRO A 159 24.91 -31.63 24.02
CA PRO A 159 24.17 -32.63 24.78
C PRO A 159 25.11 -33.41 25.72
N SER A 160 24.66 -33.65 26.94
CA SER A 160 25.27 -34.60 27.87
C SER A 160 24.72 -35.99 27.59
N ILE A 161 25.55 -36.91 27.09
CA ILE A 161 25.13 -38.26 26.71
C ILE A 161 25.22 -39.19 27.92
N GLU A 162 24.23 -40.09 28.08
CA GLU A 162 24.24 -41.08 29.16
C GLU A 162 25.26 -42.20 28.87
N GLN A 163 26.31 -42.32 29.70
CA GLN A 163 27.41 -43.28 29.51
C GLN A 163 26.91 -44.73 29.41
N SER A 164 26.00 -45.15 30.29
CA SER A 164 25.44 -46.52 30.29
C SER A 164 24.68 -46.84 29.01
N TRP A 165 24.01 -45.85 28.42
CA TRP A 165 23.37 -46.02 27.12
C TRP A 165 24.43 -46.14 26.02
N LEU A 166 25.45 -45.28 26.01
CA LEU A 166 26.52 -45.32 25.04
C LEU A 166 27.26 -46.68 25.06
N ASP A 167 27.63 -47.17 26.24
CA ASP A 167 28.29 -48.47 26.44
C ASP A 167 27.44 -49.66 25.94
N SER A 168 26.11 -49.51 25.91
CA SER A 168 25.19 -50.54 25.41
C SER A 168 25.10 -50.60 23.88
N GLN A 169 25.57 -49.57 23.17
CA GLN A 169 25.49 -49.50 21.71
C GLN A 169 26.77 -50.09 21.07
N LYS A 170 26.80 -51.41 20.88
CA LYS A 170 28.01 -52.15 20.45
C LYS A 170 28.54 -51.79 19.06
N ASP A 171 27.68 -51.33 18.16
CA ASP A 171 28.02 -51.03 16.75
C ASP A 171 27.90 -49.53 16.42
N LEU A 172 27.86 -48.67 17.45
CA LEU A 172 27.67 -47.24 17.27
C LEU A 172 28.95 -46.57 16.77
N ASP A 173 28.91 -46.00 15.58
CA ASP A 173 29.95 -45.09 15.09
C ASP A 173 29.67 -43.66 15.58
N VAL A 174 30.42 -43.25 16.60
CA VAL A 174 30.30 -41.93 17.24
C VAL A 174 30.60 -40.80 16.26
N ASP A 175 31.59 -40.97 15.37
CA ASP A 175 31.98 -39.93 14.40
C ASP A 175 30.86 -39.71 13.38
N THR A 176 30.25 -40.80 12.90
CA THR A 176 29.08 -40.73 12.01
C THR A 176 27.90 -40.00 12.68
N ILE A 177 27.67 -40.23 13.98
CA ILE A 177 26.60 -39.54 14.71
C ILE A 177 26.88 -38.04 14.84
N ILE A 178 28.10 -37.67 15.21
CA ILE A 178 28.51 -36.27 15.33
C ILE A 178 28.35 -35.56 13.98
N GLN A 179 28.76 -36.19 12.88
CA GLN A 179 28.59 -35.64 11.53
C GLN A 179 27.13 -35.47 11.15
N LYS A 180 26.27 -36.44 11.47
CA LYS A 180 24.84 -36.32 11.19
C LYS A 180 24.20 -35.23 12.04
N LEU A 181 24.46 -35.20 13.35
CA LEU A 181 23.93 -34.17 14.26
C LEU A 181 24.32 -32.75 13.84
N SER A 182 25.56 -32.53 13.40
CA SER A 182 26.03 -31.22 12.98
C SER A 182 25.37 -30.70 11.70
N SER A 183 24.72 -31.58 10.93
CA SER A 183 24.01 -31.23 9.70
C SER A 183 22.50 -31.04 9.87
N ILE A 184 21.92 -31.41 11.02
CA ILE A 184 20.47 -31.33 11.24
C ILE A 184 20.07 -29.88 11.58
N PRO A 185 19.10 -29.29 10.86
CA PRO A 185 18.53 -27.99 11.20
C PRO A 185 17.92 -27.95 12.60
N SER A 186 17.98 -26.80 13.27
CA SER A 186 17.48 -26.65 14.65
C SER A 186 15.97 -26.89 14.80
N ASN A 187 15.19 -26.77 13.73
CA ASN A 187 13.76 -27.10 13.71
C ASN A 187 13.49 -28.62 13.53
N GLU A 188 14.50 -29.41 13.17
CA GLU A 188 14.42 -30.85 12.90
C GLU A 188 15.14 -31.70 13.97
N LEU A 189 15.82 -31.06 14.92
CA LEU A 189 16.46 -31.71 16.06
C LEU A 189 15.64 -31.45 17.33
N PHE A 190 15.13 -32.52 17.94
CA PHE A 190 14.16 -32.46 19.04
C PHE A 190 14.72 -33.02 20.33
N ILE A 191 14.36 -32.37 21.44
CA ILE A 191 14.51 -32.88 22.80
C ILE A 191 13.17 -33.47 23.22
N LYS A 192 13.19 -34.76 23.56
CA LYS A 192 12.12 -35.46 24.27
C LYS A 192 12.47 -35.49 25.75
N ASN A 193 11.91 -34.54 26.51
CA ASN A 193 12.12 -34.42 27.94
C ASN A 193 11.13 -35.34 28.69
N CYS A 194 11.61 -36.47 29.18
CA CYS A 194 10.76 -37.43 29.90
C CYS A 194 10.50 -37.03 31.36
N THR A 195 11.07 -35.92 31.83
CA THR A 195 10.87 -35.40 33.20
C THR A 195 9.49 -34.77 33.33
N ASN A 196 9.05 -34.06 32.29
CA ASN A 196 7.78 -33.36 32.23
C ASN A 196 6.92 -33.75 31.02
N GLY A 197 7.42 -34.63 30.14
CA GLY A 197 6.72 -35.10 28.95
C GLY A 197 6.85 -34.16 27.75
N ASP A 198 7.65 -33.09 27.84
CA ASP A 198 7.79 -32.13 26.77
C ASP A 198 8.52 -32.71 25.56
N PHE A 199 8.11 -32.27 24.37
CA PHE A 199 8.76 -32.59 23.11
C PHE A 199 8.88 -31.31 22.28
N TYR A 200 10.10 -30.84 22.05
CA TYR A 200 10.35 -29.56 21.38
C TYR A 200 11.65 -29.57 20.58
N SER A 201 11.67 -28.84 19.46
CA SER A 201 12.88 -28.66 18.65
C SER A 201 13.85 -27.67 19.31
N LEU A 202 15.12 -27.68 18.91
CA LEU A 202 16.08 -26.65 19.33
C LEU A 202 15.63 -25.24 18.92
N TYR A 203 14.95 -25.11 17.77
CA TYR A 203 14.32 -23.85 17.36
C TYR A 203 13.26 -23.38 18.36
N LYS A 204 12.41 -24.29 18.86
CA LYS A 204 11.42 -23.96 19.89
C LYS A 204 12.09 -23.66 21.23
N LEU A 205 13.17 -24.35 21.57
CA LEU A 205 13.96 -24.11 22.78
C LEU A 205 14.45 -22.65 22.86
N SER A 206 14.92 -22.08 21.74
CA SER A 206 15.28 -20.65 21.66
C SER A 206 14.17 -19.73 22.22
N SER A 207 12.92 -19.98 21.88
CA SER A 207 11.78 -19.19 22.39
C SER A 207 11.46 -19.49 23.86
N MET A 208 11.75 -20.70 24.34
CA MET A 208 11.53 -21.13 25.72
C MET A 208 12.59 -20.60 26.69
N LEU A 209 13.76 -20.16 26.21
CA LEU A 209 14.83 -19.64 27.08
C LEU A 209 14.40 -18.47 27.97
N LYS A 210 13.48 -17.61 27.50
CA LYS A 210 12.92 -16.53 28.33
C LYS A 210 12.07 -17.03 29.51
N ILE A 211 11.50 -18.22 29.38
CA ILE A 211 10.70 -18.87 30.42
C ILE A 211 11.64 -19.67 31.35
N LYS A 212 12.65 -20.32 30.78
CA LYS A 212 13.62 -21.16 31.51
C LYS A 212 14.67 -20.36 32.29
N ILE A 213 14.96 -19.12 31.89
CA ILE A 213 15.94 -18.22 32.53
C ILE A 213 15.19 -17.01 33.11
N PRO A 214 14.92 -16.99 34.42
CA PRO A 214 14.35 -15.82 35.08
C PRO A 214 15.24 -14.59 34.86
N ASP A 215 14.64 -13.45 34.54
CA ASP A 215 15.31 -12.17 34.34
C ASP A 215 16.46 -12.17 33.31
N ILE A 216 16.34 -13.01 32.28
CA ILE A 216 17.29 -13.10 31.15
C ILE A 216 17.70 -11.71 30.64
N LYS A 217 19.01 -11.49 30.53
CA LYS A 217 19.60 -10.22 30.09
C LYS A 217 19.93 -10.27 28.61
N TYR A 218 19.94 -9.09 27.97
CA TYR A 218 20.45 -8.95 26.60
C TYR A 218 21.97 -9.16 26.59
N GLY A 219 22.48 -9.65 25.46
CA GLY A 219 23.87 -10.06 25.25
C GLY A 219 24.04 -11.58 25.20
N GLU A 220 25.29 -12.00 25.32
CA GLU A 220 25.67 -13.41 25.35
C GLU A 220 25.38 -14.03 26.72
N GLY A 221 24.97 -15.30 26.72
CA GLY A 221 24.75 -16.06 27.94
C GLY A 221 24.81 -17.57 27.70
N THR A 222 24.82 -18.31 28.79
CA THR A 222 24.80 -19.78 28.77
C THR A 222 23.62 -20.32 29.57
N PHE A 223 23.14 -21.49 29.19
CA PHE A 223 22.08 -22.19 29.93
C PHE A 223 22.41 -23.68 30.00
N ARG A 224 22.13 -24.29 31.15
CA ARG A 224 22.26 -25.72 31.36
C ARG A 224 20.98 -26.26 31.97
N GLU A 225 20.54 -27.40 31.46
CA GLU A 225 19.41 -28.14 32.01
C GLU A 225 19.77 -29.61 32.14
N GLU A 226 19.58 -30.14 33.35
CA GLU A 226 19.63 -31.58 33.61
C GLU A 226 18.24 -32.18 33.31
N LEU A 227 18.24 -33.38 32.76
CA LEU A 227 17.05 -34.11 32.33
C LEU A 227 16.96 -35.44 33.07
N SER A 228 15.74 -35.93 33.28
CA SER A 228 15.54 -37.25 33.88
C SER A 228 16.05 -38.39 33.00
N ASN A 229 16.38 -39.50 33.67
CA ASN A 229 16.74 -40.77 33.03
C ASN A 229 15.64 -41.16 32.02
N ASN A 230 16.04 -41.40 30.77
CA ASN A 230 15.20 -41.68 29.60
C ASN A 230 14.78 -40.48 28.74
N SER A 231 15.43 -39.32 28.87
CA SER A 231 15.28 -38.24 27.89
C SER A 231 16.13 -38.49 26.64
N TYR A 232 15.68 -37.98 25.48
CA TYR A 232 16.32 -38.24 24.19
C TYR A 232 16.52 -36.97 23.38
N LEU A 233 17.61 -36.93 22.63
CA LEU A 233 17.81 -36.07 21.48
C LEU A 233 17.52 -36.88 20.22
N GLN A 234 16.62 -36.42 19.35
CA GLN A 234 16.22 -37.17 18.16
C GLN A 234 16.02 -36.28 16.93
N SER A 235 16.32 -36.81 15.75
CA SER A 235 15.96 -36.18 14.48
C SER A 235 14.46 -36.33 14.20
N GLU A 236 13.89 -35.45 13.38
CA GLU A 236 12.47 -35.49 12.99
C GLU A 236 12.06 -36.84 12.39
N ASN A 237 12.91 -37.38 11.52
CA ASN A 237 12.68 -38.66 10.85
C ASN A 237 12.98 -39.89 11.72
N GLY A 238 13.52 -39.71 12.92
CA GLY A 238 13.87 -40.79 13.85
C GLY A 238 15.15 -41.56 13.52
N ASP A 239 15.88 -41.21 12.45
CA ASP A 239 17.13 -41.88 12.05
C ASP A 239 18.25 -41.69 13.08
N ILE A 240 18.16 -40.66 13.91
CA ILE A 240 19.05 -40.43 15.04
C ILE A 240 18.22 -40.36 16.30
N GLN A 241 18.61 -41.16 17.29
CA GLN A 241 18.05 -41.10 18.63
C GLN A 241 19.16 -41.38 19.64
N ILE A 242 19.44 -40.40 20.48
CA ILE A 242 20.54 -40.43 21.46
C ILE A 242 19.97 -40.16 22.83
N LYS A 243 20.28 -41.02 23.79
CA LYS A 243 19.85 -40.83 25.17
C LYS A 243 20.72 -39.77 25.84
N ILE A 244 20.09 -38.73 26.36
CA ILE A 244 20.77 -37.59 26.98
C ILE A 244 20.36 -37.45 28.45
N SER A 245 21.31 -37.09 29.30
CA SER A 245 21.07 -36.75 30.71
C SER A 245 20.87 -35.24 30.92
N GLY A 246 21.15 -34.43 29.91
CA GLY A 246 21.09 -32.98 30.01
C GLY A 246 21.69 -32.31 28.78
N TYR A 247 21.81 -30.99 28.82
CA TYR A 247 22.51 -30.22 27.80
C TYR A 247 23.01 -28.89 28.34
N GLU A 248 24.03 -28.35 27.68
CA GLU A 248 24.46 -26.96 27.81
C GLU A 248 24.32 -26.26 26.45
N LEU A 249 23.94 -24.99 26.47
CA LEU A 249 23.92 -24.15 25.27
C LEU A 249 24.44 -22.75 25.57
N GLY A 250 24.99 -22.13 24.54
CA GLY A 250 25.25 -20.70 24.51
C GLY A 250 24.22 -20.00 23.65
N TYR A 251 23.77 -18.83 24.07
CA TYR A 251 22.81 -18.02 23.34
C TYR A 251 23.24 -16.55 23.27
N GLU A 252 22.64 -15.85 22.32
CA GLU A 252 22.74 -14.39 22.19
C GLU A 252 21.32 -13.81 22.18
N TYR A 253 21.01 -12.96 23.15
CA TYR A 253 19.71 -12.31 23.26
C TYR A 253 19.80 -10.83 22.89
N HIS A 254 19.16 -10.45 21.80
CA HIS A 254 19.25 -9.10 21.27
C HIS A 254 18.23 -8.15 21.90
N GLU A 255 18.61 -6.88 22.01
CA GLU A 255 17.68 -5.81 22.37
C GLU A 255 16.53 -5.69 21.34
N PRO A 256 15.37 -5.15 21.75
CA PRO A 256 14.24 -4.96 20.84
C PRO A 256 14.62 -4.04 19.68
N ILE A 257 14.24 -4.45 18.46
CA ILE A 257 14.49 -3.64 17.28
C ILE A 257 13.30 -2.71 17.10
N THR A 258 13.53 -1.40 17.13
CA THR A 258 12.49 -0.40 16.87
C THR A 258 12.64 0.16 15.46
N PHE A 259 11.52 0.28 14.75
CA PHE A 259 11.48 1.00 13.48
C PHE A 259 10.16 1.74 13.30
N THR A 260 10.24 2.86 12.59
CA THR A 260 9.10 3.70 12.27
C THR A 260 8.85 3.63 10.77
N SER A 261 7.62 3.32 10.39
CA SER A 261 7.12 3.45 9.02
C SER A 261 6.17 4.63 8.93
N THR A 262 6.38 5.52 7.96
CA THR A 262 5.50 6.67 7.72
C THR A 262 4.85 6.53 6.34
N ILE A 263 3.53 6.48 6.33
CA ILE A 263 2.71 6.50 5.12
C ILE A 263 2.07 7.89 5.01
N ASP A 264 2.35 8.60 3.93
CA ASP A 264 1.82 9.94 3.68
C ASP A 264 0.89 9.91 2.46
N TYR A 265 -0.41 9.79 2.72
CA TYR A 265 -1.45 9.69 1.69
C TYR A 265 -1.55 10.96 0.84
N SER A 266 -1.02 12.09 1.31
CA SER A 266 -0.99 13.31 0.49
C SER A 266 -0.04 13.21 -0.70
N LYS A 267 0.98 12.35 -0.62
CA LYS A 267 1.92 12.12 -1.74
C LYS A 267 1.31 11.25 -2.84
N ASP A 268 0.34 10.42 -2.49
CA ASP A 268 -0.36 9.54 -3.43
C ASP A 268 -1.59 10.21 -4.05
N LEU A 269 -2.02 11.35 -3.52
CA LEU A 269 -3.11 12.11 -4.09
C LEU A 269 -2.66 12.78 -5.40
N LEU A 270 -3.45 12.57 -6.45
CA LEU A 270 -3.29 13.24 -7.73
C LEU A 270 -3.96 14.62 -7.70
N GLY A 271 -5.17 14.72 -7.18
CA GLY A 271 -5.87 16.00 -7.05
C GLY A 271 -7.30 15.87 -6.55
N ILE A 272 -7.98 17.01 -6.51
CA ILE A 272 -9.38 17.15 -6.11
C ILE A 272 -10.20 17.56 -7.33
N VAL A 273 -11.35 16.89 -7.50
CA VAL A 273 -12.40 17.32 -8.42
C VAL A 273 -13.62 17.67 -7.59
N GLN A 274 -14.11 18.89 -7.73
CA GLN A 274 -15.33 19.34 -7.10
C GLN A 274 -16.31 19.83 -8.16
N ASN A 275 -17.51 19.29 -8.18
CA ASN A 275 -18.61 19.85 -8.94
C ASN A 275 -19.09 21.11 -8.24
N TYR A 276 -19.01 22.25 -8.92
CA TYR A 276 -19.31 23.55 -8.35
C TYR A 276 -20.82 23.76 -8.12
N LEU A 277 -21.66 23.06 -8.88
CA LEU A 277 -23.12 23.20 -8.78
C LEU A 277 -23.67 22.40 -7.61
N SER A 278 -23.31 21.12 -7.51
CA SER A 278 -23.75 20.22 -6.43
C SER A 278 -22.94 20.36 -5.15
N GLY A 279 -21.72 20.90 -5.23
CA GLY A 279 -20.76 20.92 -4.13
C GLY A 279 -20.07 19.57 -3.87
N SER A 280 -20.40 18.52 -4.62
CA SER A 280 -19.81 17.19 -4.44
C SER A 280 -18.31 17.23 -4.75
N LYS A 281 -17.50 16.66 -3.85
CA LYS A 281 -16.04 16.63 -3.92
C LYS A 281 -15.55 15.19 -3.98
N GLN A 282 -14.54 14.95 -4.81
CA GLN A 282 -13.86 13.66 -4.94
C GLN A 282 -12.35 13.85 -4.87
N MET A 283 -11.70 13.00 -4.09
CA MET A 283 -10.24 12.86 -4.01
C MET A 283 -9.79 11.81 -5.01
N ILE A 284 -8.88 12.16 -5.91
CA ILE A 284 -8.36 11.26 -6.95
C ILE A 284 -6.93 10.89 -6.59
N PHE A 285 -6.65 9.60 -6.44
CA PHE A 285 -5.33 9.07 -6.13
C PHE A 285 -4.61 8.61 -7.40
N LYS A 286 -3.27 8.58 -7.36
CA LYS A 286 -2.40 8.21 -8.49
C LYS A 286 -2.58 6.76 -8.94
N ASP A 287 -3.05 5.90 -8.06
CA ASP A 287 -3.37 4.50 -8.36
C ASP A 287 -4.80 4.30 -8.89
N GLY A 288 -5.52 5.39 -9.18
CA GLY A 288 -6.88 5.37 -9.70
C GLY A 288 -7.96 5.24 -8.64
N ARG A 289 -7.63 5.10 -7.34
CA ARG A 289 -8.67 5.13 -6.30
C ARG A 289 -9.33 6.50 -6.22
N THR A 290 -10.62 6.52 -5.92
CA THR A 290 -11.41 7.72 -5.69
C THR A 290 -12.08 7.67 -4.32
N LYS A 291 -12.15 8.79 -3.60
CA LYS A 291 -12.81 8.89 -2.29
C LYS A 291 -13.67 10.14 -2.19
#